data_AF-A0A849GH23-F1
#
_entry.id   AF-A0A849GH23-F1
#
_cell.length_a   1.000
_cell.length_b   1.000
_cell.length_c   1.000
_cell.angle_alpha   90.00
_cell.angle_beta   90.00
_cell.angle_gamma   90.00
#
_symmetry.space_group_name_H-M   'P 1'
#
loop_
_entity.id
_entity.type
_entity.pdbx_description
1 polymer ?
#
loop_
_entity_poly.entity_id
_entity_poly.type
_entity_poly.pdbx_seq_one_letter_code
_entity_poly.pdbx_strand_id
1 'polypeptide(L)'
;MRRAASFLIPTAIITLYYLFWMGLLAMLLARYPAAREFFPVGGLGDLVGADTDSFEPVYSHVEETVLAPHGPFRLALASIGAAVLILPVSWVYFITSRTKEVDSSFVQTIVIMPIVVTGISMIVLNSLALAFSLAGIVAAVRFRFSLDQPSHAMYIFVAISIGLGAGIGALGVAMVISMAFVYAMLIIWKLQYGKIMSGPFFSLLTRRSRSEEDY
;
A
#
# COMPACT_ATOMS: atom_id res chain seq x y z
N MET A 1 6.39 -27.94 -20.59
CA MET A 1 6.80 -26.54 -20.86
C MET A 1 5.66 -25.50 -20.86
N ARG A 2 4.37 -25.88 -20.80
CA ARG A 2 3.22 -24.93 -20.82
C ARG A 2 2.94 -24.11 -19.54
N ARG A 3 3.51 -24.48 -18.37
CA ARG A 3 3.28 -23.75 -17.09
C ARG A 3 4.12 -22.48 -16.90
N ALA A 4 5.21 -22.31 -17.65
CA ALA A 4 6.08 -21.13 -17.50
C ALA A 4 5.53 -19.92 -18.27
N ALA A 5 4.88 -20.14 -19.42
CA ALA A 5 4.31 -19.08 -20.25
C ALA A 5 3.09 -18.40 -19.59
N SER A 6 2.34 -19.09 -18.72
CA SER A 6 1.15 -18.54 -18.06
C SER A 6 1.46 -17.50 -16.98
N PHE A 7 2.70 -17.44 -16.47
CA PHE A 7 3.09 -16.46 -15.44
C PHE A 7 3.73 -15.19 -16.01
N LEU A 8 4.42 -15.30 -17.15
CA LEU A 8 5.08 -14.15 -17.77
C LEU A 8 4.07 -13.09 -18.23
N ILE A 9 2.90 -13.52 -18.70
CA ILE A 9 1.83 -12.63 -19.17
C ILE A 9 1.34 -11.69 -18.04
N PRO A 10 0.87 -12.18 -16.88
CA PRO A 10 0.40 -11.30 -15.81
C PRO A 10 1.50 -10.41 -15.24
N THR A 11 2.73 -10.92 -15.08
CA THR A 11 3.83 -10.08 -14.60
C THR A 11 4.20 -8.98 -15.60
N ALA A 12 4.20 -9.29 -16.90
CA ALA A 12 4.47 -8.30 -17.94
C ALA A 12 3.40 -7.22 -17.99
N ILE A 13 2.12 -7.57 -17.82
CA ILE A 13 1.02 -6.61 -17.75
C ILE A 13 1.19 -5.68 -16.55
N ILE A 14 1.52 -6.22 -15.37
CA ILE A 14 1.78 -5.44 -14.16
C ILE A 14 2.96 -4.49 -14.36
N THR A 15 4.08 -4.98 -14.91
CA THR A 15 5.26 -4.14 -15.17
C THR A 15 4.95 -3.05 -16.18
N LEU A 16 4.23 -3.36 -17.27
CA LEU A 16 3.82 -2.39 -18.27
C LEU A 16 2.91 -1.32 -17.67
N TYR A 17 2.01 -1.71 -16.76
CA TYR A 17 1.14 -0.77 -16.04
C TYR A 17 1.96 0.23 -15.21
N TYR A 18 2.93 -0.24 -14.43
CA TYR A 18 3.80 0.67 -13.67
C TYR A 18 4.65 1.56 -14.57
N LEU A 19 5.20 1.01 -15.66
CA LEU A 19 5.98 1.78 -16.63
C LEU A 19 5.12 2.86 -17.32
N PHE A 20 3.87 2.53 -17.67
CA PHE A 20 2.94 3.47 -18.26
C PHE A 20 2.65 4.64 -17.31
N TRP A 21 2.28 4.36 -16.06
CA TRP A 21 1.96 5.41 -15.08
C TRP A 21 3.18 6.21 -14.64
N MET A 22 4.33 5.55 -14.44
CA MET A 22 5.60 6.22 -14.15
C MET A 22 6.03 7.12 -15.30
N GLY A 23 5.95 6.62 -16.55
CA GLY A 23 6.27 7.38 -17.75
C GLY A 23 5.32 8.55 -17.98
N LEU A 24 4.00 8.34 -17.79
CA LEU A 24 2.99 9.40 -17.87
C LEU A 24 3.24 10.49 -16.82
N LEU A 25 3.49 10.10 -15.57
CA LEU A 25 3.79 11.04 -14.49
C LEU A 25 5.09 11.81 -14.78
N ALA A 26 6.16 11.12 -15.17
CA ALA A 26 7.43 11.74 -15.52
C ALA A 26 7.29 12.71 -16.72
N MET A 27 6.53 12.32 -17.76
CA MET A 27 6.26 13.16 -18.93
C MET A 27 5.46 14.41 -18.54
N LEU A 28 4.43 14.27 -17.70
CA LEU A 28 3.64 15.40 -17.21
C LEU A 28 4.49 16.37 -16.40
N LEU A 29 5.33 15.88 -15.49
CA LEU A 29 6.20 16.70 -14.64
C LEU A 29 7.38 17.33 -15.39
N ALA A 30 7.82 16.73 -16.50
CA ALA A 30 8.83 17.28 -17.39
C ALA A 30 8.24 18.34 -18.33
N ARG A 31 7.00 18.13 -18.81
CA ARG A 31 6.32 19.06 -19.73
C ARG A 31 5.74 20.28 -19.01
N TYR A 32 5.26 20.10 -17.79
CA TYR A 32 4.64 21.14 -16.97
C TYR A 32 5.34 21.19 -15.60
N PRO A 33 6.43 21.96 -15.46
CA PRO A 33 7.14 22.07 -14.18
C PRO A 33 6.24 22.69 -13.08
N ALA A 34 5.27 23.53 -13.45
CA ALA A 34 4.23 24.04 -12.55
C ALA A 34 3.30 22.95 -12.00
N ALA A 35 3.17 21.80 -12.67
CA ALA A 35 2.37 20.68 -12.17
C ALA A 35 2.99 20.02 -10.92
N ARG A 36 4.28 20.26 -10.63
CA ARG A 36 4.94 19.76 -9.41
C ARG A 36 4.34 20.33 -8.13
N GLU A 37 3.72 21.51 -8.20
CA GLU A 37 3.06 22.16 -7.07
C GLU A 37 1.73 21.47 -6.72
N PHE A 38 1.03 20.96 -7.74
CA PHE A 38 -0.26 20.29 -7.60
C PHE A 38 -0.13 18.79 -7.38
N PHE A 39 0.83 18.13 -8.03
CA PHE A 39 1.03 16.70 -7.86
C PHE A 39 1.76 16.40 -6.54
N PRO A 40 1.27 15.43 -5.76
CA PRO A 40 1.88 15.01 -4.49
C PRO A 40 3.16 14.19 -4.73
N VAL A 41 4.22 14.76 -5.30
CA VAL A 41 5.44 14.01 -5.69
C VAL A 41 6.72 14.43 -4.97
N GLY A 42 6.64 15.29 -3.95
CA GLY A 42 7.80 15.90 -3.30
C GLY A 42 7.77 15.98 -1.77
N GLY A 43 6.72 15.46 -1.11
CA GLY A 43 6.45 15.71 0.32
C GLY A 43 7.54 15.25 1.29
N LEU A 44 8.47 14.37 0.88
CA LEU A 44 9.61 14.00 1.74
C LEU A 44 10.55 15.18 2.04
N GLY A 45 10.72 16.12 1.11
CA GLY A 45 11.55 17.30 1.33
C GLY A 45 10.97 18.24 2.39
N ASP A 46 9.64 18.37 2.37
CA ASP A 46 8.89 19.22 3.31
C ASP A 46 8.91 18.63 4.74
N LEU A 47 8.93 17.30 4.87
CA LEU A 47 9.00 16.61 6.16
C LEU A 47 10.39 16.66 6.82
N VAL A 48 11.47 16.69 6.03
CA VAL A 48 12.85 16.77 6.55
C VAL A 48 13.17 18.18 7.06
N GLY A 49 12.48 19.21 6.55
CA GLY A 49 12.62 20.59 6.98
C GLY A 49 11.69 21.02 8.12
N ALA A 50 10.76 20.16 8.55
CA ALA A 50 9.83 20.47 9.63
C ALA A 50 10.55 20.44 10.99
N ASP A 51 10.61 21.59 11.66
CA ASP A 51 11.24 21.74 12.97
C ASP A 51 10.42 21.01 14.05
N THR A 52 10.90 19.83 14.45
CA THR A 52 10.26 18.93 15.43
C THR A 52 10.27 19.46 16.86
N ASP A 53 10.96 20.57 17.13
CA ASP A 53 11.15 21.11 18.47
C ASP A 53 10.13 22.20 18.85
N SER A 54 9.24 22.59 17.93
CA SER A 54 8.23 23.62 18.17
C SER A 54 6.89 23.03 18.66
N PHE A 55 6.55 23.29 19.93
CA PHE A 55 5.25 22.97 20.53
C PHE A 55 4.19 24.05 20.24
N GLU A 56 4.11 24.55 19.00
CA GLU A 56 3.05 25.50 18.64
C GLU A 56 1.68 24.81 18.50
N PRO A 57 0.56 25.47 18.85
CA PRO A 57 -0.75 24.84 18.88
C PRO A 57 -1.32 24.59 17.47
N VAL A 58 -1.02 23.41 16.92
CA VAL A 58 -1.79 22.43 16.10
C VAL A 58 -2.96 22.88 15.20
N TYR A 59 -3.79 23.85 15.54
CA TYR A 59 -5.03 24.14 14.80
C TYR A 59 -4.86 25.09 13.61
N SER A 60 -3.89 26.00 13.65
CA SER A 60 -3.68 27.03 12.63
C SER A 60 -3.17 26.47 11.29
N HIS A 61 -2.31 25.45 11.31
CA HIS A 61 -1.68 24.92 10.08
C HIS A 61 -2.57 23.95 9.29
N VAL A 62 -3.54 23.30 9.95
CA VAL A 62 -4.53 22.44 9.27
C VAL A 62 -5.52 23.31 8.50
N GLU A 63 -5.97 24.44 9.07
CA GLU A 63 -6.75 25.43 8.33
C GLU A 63 -5.99 25.93 7.10
N GLU A 64 -4.71 26.30 7.25
CA GLU A 64 -3.92 26.83 6.13
C GLU A 64 -3.68 25.80 5.00
N THR A 65 -3.51 24.52 5.34
CA THR A 65 -3.26 23.44 4.36
C THR A 65 -4.54 22.91 3.72
N VAL A 66 -5.65 22.84 4.47
CA VAL A 66 -6.94 22.30 4.00
C VAL A 66 -7.81 23.39 3.36
N LEU A 67 -7.77 24.64 3.87
CA LEU A 67 -8.47 25.79 3.31
C LEU A 67 -7.66 26.53 2.23
N ALA A 68 -6.40 26.13 1.97
CA ALA A 68 -5.69 26.60 0.80
C ALA A 68 -6.57 26.39 -0.45
N PRO A 69 -6.68 27.38 -1.37
CA PRO A 69 -7.50 27.27 -2.58
C PRO A 69 -7.25 26.01 -3.42
N HIS A 70 -6.09 25.37 -3.25
CA HIS A 70 -5.67 24.16 -3.97
C HIS A 70 -5.73 22.87 -3.12
N GLY A 71 -6.03 22.95 -1.83
CA GLY A 71 -6.05 21.81 -0.89
C GLY A 71 -6.97 20.66 -1.35
N PRO A 72 -8.26 20.91 -1.65
CA PRO A 72 -9.18 19.88 -2.11
C PRO A 72 -8.76 19.25 -3.45
N PHE A 73 -8.16 20.03 -4.34
CA PHE A 73 -7.67 19.54 -5.64
C PHE A 73 -6.46 18.61 -5.47
N ARG A 74 -5.52 18.97 -4.59
CA ARG A 74 -4.37 18.11 -4.24
C ARG A 74 -4.83 16.81 -3.61
N LEU A 75 -5.82 16.86 -2.70
CA LEU A 75 -6.42 15.67 -2.10
C LEU A 75 -7.05 14.75 -3.15
N ALA A 76 -7.84 15.31 -4.06
CA ALA A 76 -8.48 14.54 -5.14
C ALA A 76 -7.43 13.85 -6.01
N LEU A 77 -6.37 14.56 -6.40
CA LEU A 77 -5.29 14.03 -7.22
C LEU A 77 -4.48 12.95 -6.49
N ALA A 78 -4.18 13.15 -5.20
CA ALA A 78 -3.53 12.16 -4.34
C ALA A 78 -4.38 10.90 -4.21
N SER A 79 -5.69 11.06 -4.02
CA SER A 79 -6.64 9.94 -3.89
C SER A 79 -6.73 9.13 -5.18
N ILE A 80 -6.77 9.81 -6.34
CA ILE A 80 -6.72 9.16 -7.66
C ILE A 80 -5.39 8.41 -7.82
N GLY A 81 -4.27 9.04 -7.45
CA GLY A 81 -2.96 8.40 -7.47
C GLY A 81 -2.90 7.14 -6.61
N ALA A 82 -3.41 7.20 -5.37
CA ALA A 82 -3.50 6.04 -4.48
C ALA A 82 -4.39 4.93 -5.07
N ALA A 83 -5.54 5.30 -5.65
CA ALA A 83 -6.45 4.37 -6.33
C ALA A 83 -5.78 3.69 -7.53
N VAL A 84 -4.98 4.41 -8.31
CA VAL A 84 -4.20 3.84 -9.42
C VAL A 84 -3.13 2.87 -8.91
N LEU A 85 -2.46 3.19 -7.80
CA LEU A 85 -1.38 2.36 -7.24
C LEU A 85 -1.86 1.09 -6.55
N ILE A 86 -3.11 1.03 -6.09
CA ILE A 86 -3.66 -0.17 -5.44
C ILE A 86 -4.18 -1.22 -6.43
N LEU A 87 -4.47 -0.86 -7.68
CA LEU A 87 -4.99 -1.81 -8.69
C LEU A 87 -4.07 -3.01 -8.94
N PRO A 88 -2.75 -2.86 -9.14
CA PRO A 88 -1.85 -4.00 -9.30
C PRO A 88 -1.80 -4.89 -8.06
N VAL A 89 -1.96 -4.32 -6.87
CA VAL A 89 -2.03 -5.07 -5.60
C VAL A 89 -3.26 -5.98 -5.58
N SER A 90 -4.40 -5.47 -6.05
CA SER A 90 -5.63 -6.26 -6.21
C SER A 90 -5.43 -7.41 -7.22
N TRP A 91 -4.78 -7.17 -8.36
CA TRP A 91 -4.47 -8.24 -9.33
C TRP A 91 -3.58 -9.32 -8.74
N VAL A 92 -2.54 -8.94 -7.97
CA VAL A 92 -1.69 -9.90 -7.27
C VAL A 92 -2.47 -10.71 -6.24
N TYR A 93 -3.42 -10.09 -5.55
CA TYR A 93 -4.32 -10.82 -4.66
C TYR A 93 -5.10 -11.91 -5.40
N PHE A 94 -5.69 -11.60 -6.56
CA PHE A 94 -6.38 -12.60 -7.38
C PHE A 94 -5.45 -13.72 -7.89
N ILE A 95 -4.23 -13.38 -8.30
CA ILE A 95 -3.24 -14.36 -8.81
C ILE A 95 -2.76 -15.29 -7.68
N THR A 96 -2.58 -14.74 -6.47
CA THR A 96 -1.99 -15.49 -5.35
C THR A 96 -3.00 -16.16 -4.43
N SER A 97 -4.27 -15.74 -4.50
CA SER A 97 -5.35 -16.39 -3.76
C SER A 97 -5.45 -17.86 -4.18
N ARG A 98 -5.34 -18.75 -3.20
CA ARG A 98 -5.46 -20.20 -3.39
C ARG A 98 -6.89 -20.69 -3.22
N THR A 99 -7.78 -19.83 -2.74
CA THR A 99 -9.17 -20.14 -2.45
C THR A 99 -9.97 -20.09 -3.76
N LYS A 100 -10.87 -21.05 -3.97
CA LYS A 100 -11.77 -21.07 -5.14
C LYS A 100 -12.73 -19.88 -5.16
N GLU A 101 -13.01 -19.31 -3.99
CA GLU A 101 -13.91 -18.18 -3.82
C GLU A 101 -13.11 -17.02 -3.25
N VAL A 102 -13.09 -15.92 -3.99
CA VAL A 102 -12.45 -14.67 -3.58
C VAL A 102 -13.49 -13.81 -2.89
N ASP A 103 -13.21 -13.35 -1.68
CA ASP A 103 -14.12 -12.49 -0.93
C ASP A 103 -14.18 -11.09 -1.58
N SER A 104 -15.31 -10.80 -2.21
CA SER A 104 -15.58 -9.51 -2.86
C SER A 104 -15.53 -8.35 -1.86
N SER A 105 -15.96 -8.57 -0.62
CA SER A 105 -15.96 -7.54 0.43
C SER A 105 -14.54 -7.17 0.81
N PHE A 106 -13.65 -8.16 0.87
CA PHE A 106 -12.24 -7.93 1.13
C PHE A 106 -11.56 -7.15 -0.01
N VAL A 107 -11.79 -7.54 -1.26
CA VAL A 107 -11.23 -6.81 -2.42
C VAL A 107 -11.71 -5.36 -2.46
N GLN A 108 -13.01 -5.14 -2.21
CA GLN A 108 -13.56 -3.79 -2.12
C GLN A 108 -12.90 -2.98 -1.01
N THR A 109 -12.68 -3.61 0.15
CA THR A 109 -12.01 -2.97 1.29
C THR A 109 -10.60 -2.52 0.93
N ILE A 110 -9.77 -3.41 0.36
CA ILE A 110 -8.38 -3.05 0.02
C ILE A 110 -8.29 -1.94 -1.03
N VAL A 111 -9.26 -1.84 -1.96
CA VAL A 111 -9.29 -0.80 -3.00
C VAL A 111 -9.74 0.54 -2.45
N ILE A 112 -10.69 0.57 -1.52
CA ILE A 112 -11.22 1.80 -0.92
C ILE A 112 -10.30 2.34 0.19
N MET A 113 -9.63 1.45 0.93
CA MET A 113 -8.80 1.82 2.08
C MET A 113 -7.77 2.93 1.82
N PRO A 114 -6.98 2.91 0.72
CA PRO A 114 -5.98 3.94 0.45
C PRO A 114 -6.59 5.33 0.33
N ILE A 115 -7.79 5.45 -0.27
CA ILE A 115 -8.48 6.73 -0.47
C ILE A 115 -8.84 7.35 0.89
N VAL A 116 -9.41 6.54 1.79
CA VAL A 116 -9.76 6.98 3.15
C VAL A 116 -8.50 7.39 3.92
N VAL A 117 -7.44 6.59 3.83
CA VAL A 117 -6.18 6.83 4.54
C VAL A 117 -5.45 8.07 3.98
N THR A 118 -5.53 8.34 2.69
CA THR A 118 -5.02 9.57 2.07
C THR A 118 -5.66 10.79 2.70
N GLY A 119 -6.99 10.84 2.80
CA GLY A 119 -7.70 11.93 3.46
C GLY A 119 -7.32 12.07 4.94
N ILE A 120 -7.29 10.96 5.67
CA ILE A 120 -6.87 10.94 7.08
C ILE A 120 -5.47 11.53 7.24
N SER A 121 -4.49 11.03 6.48
CA SER A 121 -3.11 11.49 6.62
C SER A 121 -2.96 12.97 6.32
N MET A 122 -3.71 13.50 5.35
CA MET A 122 -3.67 14.92 5.01
C MET A 122 -4.21 15.81 6.13
N ILE A 123 -5.23 15.35 6.87
CA ILE A 123 -5.79 16.08 8.03
C ILE A 123 -4.80 16.07 9.21
N VAL A 124 -4.03 14.99 9.34
CA VAL A 124 -3.13 14.74 10.47
C VAL A 124 -1.74 15.37 10.25
N LEU A 125 -1.43 15.81 9.02
CA LEU A 125 -0.17 16.47 8.68
C LEU A 125 0.15 17.59 9.69
N ASN A 126 1.42 17.70 10.10
CA ASN A 126 1.90 18.63 11.11
C ASN A 126 1.37 18.47 12.55
N SER A 127 0.69 17.36 12.90
CA SER A 127 0.29 17.11 14.28
C SER A 127 0.58 15.70 14.76
N LEU A 128 1.70 15.56 15.46
CA LEU A 128 2.09 14.30 16.13
C LEU A 128 1.02 13.87 17.15
N ALA A 129 0.48 14.80 17.94
CA ALA A 129 -0.55 14.50 18.93
C ALA A 129 -1.85 13.97 18.29
N LEU A 130 -2.29 14.56 17.18
CA LEU A 130 -3.48 14.10 16.44
C LEU A 130 -3.22 12.73 15.82
N ALA A 131 -2.02 12.50 15.26
CA ALA A 131 -1.62 11.20 14.71
C ALA A 131 -1.69 10.08 15.76
N PHE A 132 -1.12 10.31 16.95
CA PHE A 132 -1.16 9.33 18.04
C PHE A 132 -2.56 9.12 18.59
N SER A 133 -3.38 10.18 18.72
CA SER A 133 -4.77 10.06 19.16
C SER A 133 -5.60 9.20 18.20
N LEU A 134 -5.51 9.46 16.89
CA LEU A 134 -6.23 8.70 15.88
C LEU A 134 -5.76 7.25 15.83
N ALA A 135 -4.44 7.02 15.90
CA ALA A 135 -3.87 5.67 15.99
C ALA A 135 -4.40 4.91 17.22
N GLY A 136 -4.52 5.58 18.37
CA GLY A 136 -5.10 5.02 19.59
C GLY A 136 -6.57 4.61 19.41
N ILE A 137 -7.39 5.48 18.80
CA ILE A 137 -8.80 5.19 18.51
C ILE A 137 -8.90 3.97 17.57
N VAL A 138 -8.12 3.95 16.48
CA VAL A 138 -8.13 2.83 15.52
C VAL A 138 -7.66 1.53 16.18
N ALA A 139 -6.64 1.57 17.05
CA ALA A 139 -6.17 0.40 17.78
C ALA A 139 -7.25 -0.16 18.73
N ALA A 140 -7.95 0.71 19.47
CA ALA A 140 -9.08 0.30 20.32
C ALA A 140 -10.22 -0.33 19.50
N VAL A 141 -10.52 0.23 18.32
CA VAL A 141 -11.50 -0.34 17.39
C VAL A 141 -11.04 -1.68 16.81
N ARG A 142 -9.74 -1.89 16.60
CA ARG A 142 -9.22 -3.17 16.10
C ARG A 142 -9.17 -4.24 17.18
N PHE A 143 -8.95 -3.89 18.45
CA PHE A 143 -8.95 -4.89 19.54
C PHE A 143 -10.29 -5.62 19.70
N ARG A 144 -11.40 -5.02 19.21
CA ARG A 144 -12.71 -5.67 19.16
C ARG A 144 -12.97 -6.48 17.88
N PHE A 145 -12.07 -6.48 16.90
CA PHE A 145 -12.23 -7.19 15.62
C PHE A 145 -11.00 -8.07 15.31
N SER A 146 -11.16 -9.40 15.33
CA SER A 146 -10.10 -10.31 14.89
C SER A 146 -10.02 -10.38 13.36
N LEU A 147 -8.80 -10.53 12.84
CA LEU A 147 -8.57 -10.79 11.42
C LEU A 147 -8.52 -12.30 11.20
N ASP A 148 -9.43 -12.82 10.36
CA ASP A 148 -9.57 -14.26 10.12
C ASP A 148 -8.38 -14.88 9.36
N GLN A 149 -7.64 -14.08 8.57
CA GLN A 149 -6.50 -14.56 7.79
C GLN A 149 -5.29 -13.61 7.90
N PRO A 150 -4.12 -14.10 8.32
CA PRO A 150 -2.89 -13.29 8.39
C PRO A 150 -2.46 -12.71 7.03
N SER A 151 -2.76 -13.40 5.94
CA SER A 151 -2.47 -12.93 4.57
C SER A 151 -3.24 -11.67 4.21
N HIS A 152 -4.51 -11.56 4.63
CA HIS A 152 -5.36 -10.39 4.39
C HIS A 152 -4.84 -9.15 5.12
N ALA A 153 -4.26 -9.34 6.31
CA ALA A 153 -3.63 -8.25 7.06
C ALA A 153 -2.54 -7.54 6.23
N MET A 154 -1.70 -8.29 5.52
CA MET A 154 -0.61 -7.73 4.71
C MET A 154 -1.11 -6.83 3.58
N TYR A 155 -2.22 -7.21 2.93
CA TYR A 155 -2.86 -6.40 1.89
C TYR A 155 -3.50 -5.12 2.45
N ILE A 156 -4.09 -5.19 3.65
CA ILE A 156 -4.59 -4.00 4.35
C ILE A 156 -3.42 -3.07 4.70
N PHE A 157 -2.31 -3.61 5.22
CA PHE A 157 -1.15 -2.80 5.58
C PHE A 157 -0.55 -2.07 4.38
N VAL A 158 -0.36 -2.74 3.24
CA VAL A 158 0.15 -2.06 2.04
C VAL A 158 -0.84 -1.00 1.53
N ALA A 159 -2.15 -1.25 1.62
CA ALA A 159 -3.17 -0.26 1.24
C ALA A 159 -3.09 0.99 2.12
N ILE A 160 -2.91 0.83 3.43
CA ILE A 160 -2.69 1.92 4.37
C ILE A 160 -1.38 2.65 4.01
N SER A 161 -0.28 1.94 3.78
CA SER A 161 1.00 2.56 3.43
C SER A 161 0.95 3.38 2.14
N ILE A 162 0.25 2.89 1.10
CA ILE A 162 0.01 3.63 -0.14
C ILE A 162 -0.81 4.90 0.14
N GLY A 163 -1.89 4.76 0.91
CA GLY A 163 -2.75 5.89 1.29
C GLY A 163 -2.01 6.97 2.07
N LEU A 164 -1.21 6.57 3.07
CA LEU A 164 -0.38 7.46 3.88
C LEU A 164 0.63 8.20 2.99
N GLY A 165 1.38 7.46 2.17
CA GLY A 165 2.38 8.06 1.28
C GLY A 165 1.75 9.06 0.30
N ALA A 166 0.58 8.74 -0.26
CA ALA A 166 -0.14 9.65 -1.15
C ALA A 166 -0.63 10.91 -0.41
N GLY A 167 -1.17 10.78 0.80
CA GLY A 167 -1.77 11.90 1.51
C GLY A 167 -0.76 12.85 2.17
N ILE A 168 0.46 12.39 2.46
CA ILE A 168 1.57 13.29 2.85
C ILE A 168 2.26 13.98 1.66
N GLY A 169 1.76 13.81 0.44
CA GLY A 169 2.38 14.42 -0.73
C GLY A 169 3.57 13.62 -1.30
N ALA A 170 3.74 12.35 -0.93
CA ALA A 170 4.87 11.49 -1.31
C ALA A 170 4.42 10.29 -2.16
N LEU A 171 3.68 10.54 -3.24
CA LEU A 171 3.14 9.52 -4.15
C LEU A 171 4.23 8.65 -4.80
N GLY A 172 5.43 9.19 -5.02
CA GLY A 172 6.58 8.40 -5.49
C GLY A 172 6.97 7.30 -4.51
N VAL A 173 6.94 7.57 -3.20
CA VAL A 173 7.20 6.57 -2.15
C VAL A 173 6.10 5.52 -2.14
N ALA A 174 4.83 5.95 -2.24
CA ALA A 174 3.69 5.04 -2.33
C ALA A 174 3.81 4.10 -3.54
N MET A 175 4.31 4.60 -4.68
CA MET A 175 4.56 3.79 -5.86
C MET A 175 5.64 2.72 -5.61
N VAL A 176 6.75 3.10 -4.97
CA VAL A 176 7.82 2.15 -4.62
C VAL A 176 7.31 1.07 -3.66
N ILE A 177 6.53 1.45 -2.65
CA ILE A 177 5.92 0.50 -1.70
C ILE A 177 4.99 -0.48 -2.42
N SER A 178 4.09 0.01 -3.28
CA SER A 178 3.20 -0.82 -4.09
C SER A 178 3.99 -1.81 -4.95
N MET A 179 5.02 -1.31 -5.66
CA MET A 179 5.85 -2.12 -6.54
C MET A 179 6.66 -3.19 -5.78
N ALA A 180 7.26 -2.82 -4.65
CA ALA A 180 8.00 -3.75 -3.79
C ALA A 180 7.11 -4.87 -3.26
N PHE A 181 5.90 -4.52 -2.77
CA PHE A 181 4.94 -5.50 -2.27
C PHE A 181 4.49 -6.46 -3.38
N VAL A 182 4.11 -5.92 -4.54
CA VAL A 182 3.65 -6.71 -5.70
C VAL A 182 4.71 -7.70 -6.17
N TYR A 183 5.96 -7.25 -6.36
CA TYR A 183 7.03 -8.14 -6.79
C TYR A 183 7.41 -9.16 -5.71
N ALA A 184 7.48 -8.77 -4.44
CA ALA A 184 7.75 -9.70 -3.36
C ALA A 184 6.71 -10.83 -3.30
N MET A 185 5.42 -10.49 -3.41
CA MET A 185 4.34 -11.46 -3.36
C MET A 185 4.34 -12.41 -4.57
N LEU A 186 4.62 -11.88 -5.77
CA LEU A 186 4.79 -12.68 -6.99
C LEU A 186 5.99 -13.64 -6.89
N ILE A 187 7.11 -13.19 -6.32
CA ILE A 187 8.31 -14.02 -6.10
C ILE A 187 7.99 -15.14 -5.11
N ILE A 188 7.40 -14.82 -3.95
CA ILE A 188 7.02 -15.79 -2.92
C ILE A 188 6.06 -16.84 -3.49
N TRP A 189 5.06 -16.41 -4.25
CA TRP A 189 4.11 -17.29 -4.92
C TRP A 189 4.80 -18.21 -5.92
N LYS A 190 5.71 -17.68 -6.75
CA LYS A 190 6.48 -18.46 -7.74
C LYS A 190 7.39 -19.49 -7.06
N LEU A 191 8.02 -19.13 -5.96
CA LEU A 191 8.87 -20.03 -5.18
C LEU A 191 8.05 -21.10 -4.44
N GLN A 192 6.71 -21.04 -4.47
CA GLN A 192 5.81 -21.86 -3.66
C GLN A 192 6.27 -21.93 -2.19
N TYR A 193 6.74 -20.79 -1.68
CA TYR A 193 7.28 -20.67 -0.33
C TYR A 193 6.20 -21.15 0.64
N GLY A 194 6.54 -22.16 1.47
CA GLY A 194 5.60 -22.84 2.36
C GLY A 194 5.07 -24.21 1.90
N LYS A 195 5.21 -24.62 0.62
CA LYS A 195 5.00 -26.02 0.19
C LYS A 195 6.31 -26.78 0.04
N ILE A 196 7.32 -26.14 -0.56
CA ILE A 196 8.62 -26.77 -0.86
C ILE A 196 9.52 -26.82 0.38
N MET A 197 9.42 -25.85 1.28
CA MET A 197 10.26 -25.76 2.48
C MET A 197 9.65 -26.44 3.70
N SER A 198 8.33 -26.45 3.86
CA SER A 198 7.71 -26.97 5.10
C SER A 198 7.75 -28.49 5.24
N GLY A 199 7.84 -29.25 4.15
CA GLY A 199 7.95 -30.71 4.22
C GLY A 199 9.39 -31.17 4.49
N PRO A 200 10.31 -30.96 3.54
CA PRO A 200 11.70 -31.43 3.65
C PRO A 200 12.45 -30.79 4.83
N PHE A 201 12.39 -29.47 5.01
CA PHE A 201 13.17 -28.77 6.05
C PHE A 201 12.76 -29.18 7.46
N PHE A 202 11.44 -29.28 7.73
CA PHE A 202 10.96 -29.76 9.03
C PHE A 202 11.34 -31.22 9.26
N SER A 203 11.21 -32.08 8.24
CA SER A 203 11.62 -33.49 8.35
C SER A 203 13.13 -33.66 8.59
N LEU A 204 13.94 -32.74 8.07
CA LEU A 204 15.39 -32.71 8.26
C LEU A 204 15.76 -32.27 9.68
N LEU A 205 15.04 -31.30 10.25
CA LEU A 205 15.27 -30.81 11.61
C LEU A 205 14.71 -31.73 12.70
N THR A 206 13.56 -32.37 12.47
CA THR A 206 12.90 -33.17 13.52
C THR A 206 13.21 -34.67 13.42
N ARG A 207 13.88 -35.13 12.35
CA ARG A 207 14.13 -36.55 12.04
C ARG A 207 12.90 -37.44 12.31
N ARG A 208 11.70 -36.89 12.15
CA ARG A 208 10.43 -37.60 12.33
C ARG A 208 9.80 -37.73 10.96
N SER A 209 9.89 -38.93 10.38
CA SER A 209 9.14 -39.26 9.18
C SER A 209 7.66 -39.20 9.50
N ARG A 210 6.88 -38.51 8.66
CA ARG A 210 5.43 -38.34 8.80
C ARG A 210 4.67 -39.61 8.42
N SER A 211 5.12 -40.78 8.90
CA SER A 211 4.54 -42.10 8.60
C SER A 211 3.56 -42.60 9.68
N GLU A 212 3.16 -41.75 10.63
CA GLU A 212 2.37 -42.16 11.82
C GLU A 212 1.07 -41.35 12.03
N GLU A 213 0.61 -40.57 11.05
CA GLU A 213 -0.66 -39.82 11.17
C GLU A 213 -1.84 -40.43 10.38
N ASP A 214 -1.68 -41.65 9.86
CA ASP A 214 -2.79 -42.48 9.35
C ASP A 214 -3.13 -43.55 10.40
N TYR A 215 -3.80 -43.18 11.49
CA TYR A 215 -4.63 -44.05 12.34
C TYR A 215 -5.68 -43.22 13.08
#